data_AF-A0A1J7I9I9-F1
#
_entry.id   AF-A0A1J7I9I9-F1
#
_cell.length_a   1.000
_cell.length_b   1.000
_cell.length_c   1.000
_cell.angle_alpha   90.00
_cell.angle_beta   90.00
_cell.angle_gamma   90.00
#
_symmetry.space_group_name_H-M   'P 1'
#
loop_
_entity.id
_entity.type
_entity.pdbx_description
1 polymer ?
#
loop_
_entity_poly.entity_id
_entity_poly.type
_entity_poly.pdbx_seq_one_letter_code
_entity_poly.pdbx_strand_id
1 'polypeptide(L)' 'MAVSIFLFHSTPYSFIFMLIYINIYVLLLILQTIPVNPKPFLKNLTGKHVIVKLKWGMEYKGYLVSVDSYMNLQVNF' A
#
# COMPACT_ATOMS: atom_id res chain seq x y z
N MET A 1 -12.60 29.06 -11.38
CA MET A 1 -12.57 27.63 -10.98
C MET A 1 -13.72 27.35 -9.99
N ALA A 2 -14.97 27.64 -10.40
CA ALA A 2 -16.17 27.50 -9.55
C ALA A 2 -17.48 27.42 -10.37
N VAL A 3 -17.43 26.97 -11.64
CA VAL A 3 -18.61 26.97 -12.54
C VAL A 3 -19.08 25.54 -12.88
N SER A 4 -18.30 24.50 -12.55
CA SER A 4 -18.61 23.11 -12.91
C SER A 4 -19.31 22.28 -11.82
N ILE A 5 -19.55 22.85 -10.63
CA ILE A 5 -20.07 22.10 -9.47
C ILE A 5 -21.60 22.22 -9.29
N PHE A 6 -22.27 23.15 -9.99
CA PHE A 6 -23.69 23.47 -9.76
C PHE A 6 -24.67 23.09 -10.89
N LEU A 7 -24.29 22.24 -11.85
CA LEU A 7 -25.17 21.78 -12.94
C LEU A 7 -25.38 20.25 -12.98
N PHE A 8 -25.54 19.61 -11.82
CA PHE A 8 -25.95 18.19 -11.75
C PHE A 8 -27.24 17.97 -10.95
N HIS A 9 -28.04 19.01 -10.76
CA HIS A 9 -29.45 18.89 -10.41
C HIS A 9 -30.23 18.99 -11.74
N SER A 10 -30.57 17.90 -12.44
CA SER A 10 -31.87 17.24 -12.24
C SER A 10 -32.03 16.11 -13.29
N THR A 11 -31.07 15.19 -13.42
CA THR A 11 -31.24 14.01 -14.31
C THR A 11 -30.84 12.73 -13.58
N PRO A 12 -31.56 11.61 -13.77
CA PRO A 12 -31.27 10.35 -13.08
C PRO A 12 -29.85 9.81 -13.38
N TYR A 13 -29.28 10.21 -14.53
CA TYR A 13 -27.95 9.81 -14.97
C TYR A 13 -26.81 10.43 -14.13
N SER A 14 -26.99 11.63 -13.56
CA SER A 14 -25.95 12.26 -12.72
C SER A 14 -25.81 11.59 -11.36
N PHE A 15 -26.92 11.14 -10.79
CA PHE A 15 -26.96 10.41 -9.52
C PHE A 15 -26.32 9.03 -9.62
N ILE A 16 -26.59 8.31 -10.71
CA ILE A 16 -25.97 7.01 -10.99
C ILE A 16 -24.45 7.16 -11.12
N PHE A 17 -23.97 8.18 -11.83
CA PHE A 17 -22.53 8.46 -11.96
C PHE A 17 -21.88 8.78 -10.62
N MET A 18 -22.53 9.60 -9.77
CA MET A 18 -22.05 9.90 -8.42
C MET A 18 -21.97 8.63 -7.54
N LEU A 19 -22.98 7.77 -7.59
CA LEU A 19 -22.97 6.49 -6.86
C LEU A 19 -21.84 5.57 -7.33
N ILE A 20 -21.62 5.47 -8.64
CA ILE A 20 -20.51 4.67 -9.20
C ILE A 20 -19.17 5.22 -8.71
N TYR A 21 -18.97 6.53 -8.77
CA TYR A 21 -17.75 7.18 -8.26
C TYR A 21 -17.55 6.87 -6.77
N ILE A 22 -18.58 7.05 -5.93
CA ILE A 22 -18.48 6.75 -4.50
C ILE A 22 -18.10 5.27 -4.27
N ASN A 23 -18.74 4.33 -4.97
CA ASN A 23 -18.41 2.90 -4.82
C ASN A 23 -16.98 2.59 -5.26
N ILE A 24 -16.49 3.20 -6.35
CA ILE A 24 -15.09 3.05 -6.80
C ILE A 24 -14.12 3.61 -5.75
N TYR A 25 -14.40 4.78 -5.19
CA TYR A 25 -13.55 5.39 -4.17
C TYR A 25 -13.55 4.59 -2.86
N VAL A 26 -14.70 4.05 -2.45
CA VAL A 26 -14.81 3.16 -1.31
C VAL A 26 -14.02 1.87 -1.54
N LEU A 27 -14.13 1.25 -2.72
CA LEU A 27 -13.34 0.07 -3.07
C LEU A 27 -11.83 0.36 -3.03
N LEU A 28 -11.41 1.52 -3.56
CA LEU A 28 -10.02 1.96 -3.54
C LEU A 28 -9.50 2.16 -2.12
N LEU A 29 -10.31 2.74 -1.23
CA LEU A 29 -9.98 2.91 0.19
C LEU A 29 -9.84 1.57 0.94
N ILE A 30 -10.68 0.59 0.63
CA ILE A 30 -10.64 -0.74 1.25
C ILE A 30 -9.36 -1.49 0.83
N LEU A 31 -8.91 -1.34 -0.43
CA LEU A 31 -7.67 -1.96 -0.92
C LEU A 31 -6.41 -1.43 -0.22
N GLN A 32 -6.43 -0.19 0.29
CA GLN A 32 -5.27 0.42 0.94
C GLN A 32 -5.09 0.04 2.43
N THR A 33 -6.11 -0.55 3.06
CA THR A 33 -6.13 -0.78 4.51
C THR A 33 -5.99 -2.25 4.92
N ILE A 34 -5.67 -3.14 3.97
CA ILE A 34 -5.43 -4.56 4.28
C ILE A 34 -4.26 -4.64 5.26
N PRO A 35 -4.46 -5.16 6.49
CA PRO A 35 -3.38 -5.27 7.46
C PRO A 35 -2.34 -6.24 6.93
N VAL A 36 -1.15 -5.73 6.59
CA VAL A 36 -0.06 -6.58 6.12
C VAL A 36 0.65 -7.15 7.34
N ASN A 37 0.51 -8.46 7.55
CA ASN A 37 1.20 -9.12 8.65
C ASN A 37 2.74 -9.02 8.46
N PRO A 38 3.52 -8.82 9.54
CA PRO A 38 4.98 -8.66 9.44
C PRO A 38 5.70 -9.88 8.84
N LYS A 39 5.20 -11.09 9.11
CA LYS A 39 5.78 -12.35 8.61
C LYS A 39 5.68 -12.48 7.08
N PRO A 40 4.49 -12.39 6.46
CA PRO A 40 4.39 -12.39 4.99
C PRO A 40 5.07 -11.18 4.35
N PHE A 41 5.10 -10.02 5.02
CA PHE A 41 5.85 -8.86 4.51
C PHE A 41 7.34 -9.18 4.30
N LEU A 42 8.01 -9.73 5.32
CA LEU A 42 9.43 -10.10 5.23
C LEU A 42 9.68 -11.19 4.17
N LYS A 43 8.79 -12.19 4.07
CA LYS A 43 8.89 -13.23 3.03
C LYS A 43 8.76 -12.67 1.61
N ASN A 44 7.95 -11.63 1.41
CA ASN A 44 7.79 -10.97 0.12
C ASN A 44 9.01 -10.12 -0.30
N LEU A 45 9.94 -9.88 0.63
CA LEU A 45 11.19 -9.15 0.39
C LEU A 45 12.37 -10.07 0.06
N THR A 46 12.24 -11.38 0.27
CA THR A 46 13.29 -12.34 -0.07
C THR A 46 13.61 -12.26 -1.57
N GLY A 47 14.90 -12.20 -1.91
CA GLY A 47 15.41 -12.01 -3.27
C GLY A 47 15.40 -10.57 -3.78
N LYS A 48 14.91 -9.60 -2.98
CA LYS A 48 14.90 -8.18 -3.35
C LYS A 48 16.02 -7.40 -2.66
N HIS A 49 16.42 -6.30 -3.28
CA HIS A 49 17.33 -5.35 -2.66
C HIS A 49 16.62 -4.60 -1.52
N VAL A 50 17.17 -4.67 -0.31
CA VAL A 50 16.60 -4.13 0.93
C VAL A 50 17.60 -3.25 1.66
N ILE A 51 17.07 -2.36 2.49
CA ILE A 51 17.86 -1.55 3.43
C ILE A 51 17.39 -1.91 4.83
N VAL A 52 18.28 -2.52 5.61
CA VAL A 52 18.02 -2.91 7.01
C VAL A 52 18.64 -1.87 7.91
N LYS A 53 17.81 -1.14 8.66
CA LYS A 53 18.26 -0.17 9.67
C LYS A 53 18.12 -0.77 11.07
N LEU A 54 19.23 -0.85 11.79
CA LEU A 54 19.22 -1.25 13.20
C LEU A 54 18.89 -0.05 14.09
N LYS A 55 18.36 -0.33 15.30
CA LYS A 55 17.95 0.71 16.27
C LYS A 55 19.04 1.74 16.57
N TRP A 56 20.30 1.33 16.50
CA TRP A 56 21.45 2.14 16.86
C TRP A 56 22.18 2.74 15.64
N GLY A 57 21.48 2.87 14.51
CA GLY A 57 21.95 3.66 13.36
C GLY A 57 22.83 2.91 12.36
N MET A 58 23.15 1.63 12.59
CA MET A 58 23.78 0.80 11.57
C MET A 58 22.80 0.51 10.44
N GLU A 59 23.27 0.62 9.21
CA GLU A 59 22.49 0.32 8.00
C GLU A 59 23.22 -0.72 7.16
N TYR A 60 22.48 -1.75 6.75
CA TYR A 60 22.94 -2.76 5.81
C TYR A 60 22.14 -2.64 4.51
N LYS A 61 22.83 -2.58 3.38
CA LYS A 61 22.23 -2.51 2.04
C LYS A 61 22.66 -3.74 1.26
N GLY A 62 21.71 -4.48 0.72
CA GLY A 62 22.01 -5.69 -0.02
C GLY A 62 20.77 -6.49 -0.36
N TYR A 63 20.96 -7.71 -0.85
CA TYR A 63 19.86 -8.60 -1.19
C TYR A 63 19.46 -9.45 0.01
N LEU A 64 18.16 -9.53 0.29
CA LEU A 64 17.64 -10.39 1.36
C LEU A 64 17.67 -11.85 0.90
N VAL A 65 18.50 -12.69 1.50
CA VAL A 65 18.66 -14.10 1.14
C VAL A 65 17.66 -14.99 1.87
N SER A 66 17.52 -14.78 3.18
CA SER A 66 16.65 -15.60 4.01
C SER A 66 16.18 -14.84 5.27
N VAL A 67 15.06 -15.29 5.83
CA VAL A 67 14.46 -14.77 7.06
C VAL A 67 13.85 -15.91 7.87
N ASP A 68 13.95 -15.83 9.20
CA ASP A 68 13.38 -16.83 10.12
C ASP A 68 12.15 -16.31 10.90
N SER A 69 11.67 -17.11 11.85
CA SER A 69 10.50 -16.75 12.68
C SER A 69 10.77 -15.66 13.72
N TYR A 70 12.04 -15.38 14.02
CA TYR A 70 12.48 -14.36 14.98
C TYR A 70 12.86 -13.04 14.30
N MET A 71 12.70 -12.96 12.97
CA MET A 71 13.12 -11.81 12.14
C MET A 71 14.64 -11.64 12.09
N ASN A 72 15.41 -12.71 12.25
CA ASN A 72 16.82 -12.69 11.84
C ASN A 72 16.88 -12.59 10.31
N LEU A 73 17.75 -11.72 9.80
CA LEU A 73 17.86 -11.39 8.39
C LEU A 73 19.25 -11.80 7.87
N GLN A 74 19.29 -12.59 6.80
CA GLN A 74 20.52 -12.83 6.05
C GLN A 74 20.59 -11.86 4.87
N VAL A 75 21.55 -10.95 4.91
CA VAL A 75 21.77 -9.95 3.84
C VAL A 75 23.08 -10.29 3.13
N ASN A 76 23.02 -10.38 1.80
CA ASN A 76 24.21 -10.51 0.96
C ASN A 76 24.59 -9.14 0.38
N PHE A 77 25.87 -8.78 0.53
CA PHE A 77 26.46 -7.51 0.08
C PHE A 77 27.16 -7.67 -1.27
#